data_AF-A0A955WU67-F1
#
_entry.id   AF-A0A955WU67-F1
#
_cell.length_a   1.000
_cell.length_b   1.000
_cell.length_c   1.000
_cell.angle_alpha   90.00
_cell.angle_beta   90.00
_cell.angle_gamma   90.00
#
_symmetry.space_group_name_H-M   'P 1'
#
loop_
_entity.id
_entity.type
_entity.pdbx_description
1 polymer ?
#
loop_
_entity_poly.entity_id
_entity_poly.type
_entity_poly.pdbx_seq_one_letter_code
_entity_poly.pdbx_strand_id
1 'polypeptide(L)'
;MGSRWKAFGLGMAALALAWGCDDAGPTTATDAGAAVCEDGQPAPCADGLACRVGEDCASGVCSAGICAAAGCSDGRQNGDEAWVDCGGRCPGCPDGRPCGAATDCASGACVGGLCATAACTDGVRN
;
A
#
# COMPACT_ATOMS: atom_id res chain seq x y z
N MET A 1 -29.51 48.86 -17.58
CA MET A 1 -29.61 49.28 -19.00
C MET A 1 -28.22 49.31 -19.62
N GLY A 2 -28.05 48.75 -20.83
CA GLY A 2 -27.06 49.27 -21.79
C GLY A 2 -25.75 48.50 -21.96
N SER A 3 -25.81 47.40 -22.70
CA SER A 3 -24.70 46.69 -23.34
C SER A 3 -23.82 47.59 -24.21
N ARG A 4 -22.48 47.38 -24.22
CA ARG A 4 -21.64 47.48 -25.44
C ARG A 4 -20.41 46.58 -25.33
N TRP A 5 -20.53 45.36 -25.83
CA TRP A 5 -19.40 44.46 -26.09
C TRP A 5 -18.70 44.96 -27.35
N LYS A 6 -17.47 45.46 -27.23
CA LYS A 6 -16.61 45.80 -28.37
C LYS A 6 -15.53 44.73 -28.44
N ALA A 7 -15.84 43.62 -29.12
CA ALA A 7 -14.82 42.68 -29.56
C ALA A 7 -14.06 43.33 -30.73
N PHE A 8 -12.85 43.81 -30.47
CA PHE A 8 -11.84 43.98 -31.50
C PHE A 8 -10.87 42.81 -31.36
N GLY A 9 -10.99 41.88 -32.30
CA GLY A 9 -10.04 40.80 -32.46
C GLY A 9 -8.72 41.28 -33.03
N LEU A 10 -7.83 40.29 -33.12
CA LEU A 10 -6.56 40.26 -33.83
C LEU A 10 -5.34 40.69 -33.01
N GLY A 11 -4.71 39.67 -32.46
CA GLY A 11 -3.27 39.54 -32.60
C GLY A 11 -2.46 39.69 -31.33
N MET A 12 -1.53 38.75 -31.19
CA MET A 12 -0.33 38.78 -30.35
C MET A 12 -0.50 38.31 -28.91
N ALA A 13 0.25 37.23 -28.67
CA ALA A 13 0.70 36.72 -27.39
C ALA A 13 -0.42 36.17 -26.50
N ALA A 14 -0.44 34.84 -26.40
CA ALA A 14 -0.77 34.20 -25.15
C ALA A 14 0.23 34.70 -24.08
N LEU A 15 -0.02 35.89 -23.53
CA LEU A 15 0.30 36.11 -22.13
C LEU A 15 -0.56 35.09 -21.39
N ALA A 16 0.08 33.98 -21.02
CA ALA A 16 -0.29 33.29 -19.81
C ALA A 16 -0.33 34.37 -18.73
N LEU A 17 -1.52 34.85 -18.42
CA LEU A 17 -1.80 35.54 -17.18
C LEU A 17 -1.56 34.48 -16.11
N ALA A 18 -0.30 34.36 -15.68
CA ALA A 18 0.09 33.75 -14.43
C ALA A 18 -0.55 34.60 -13.33
N TRP A 19 -1.81 34.30 -13.05
CA TRP A 19 -2.52 34.74 -11.86
C TRP A 19 -2.45 33.56 -10.89
N GLY A 20 -1.55 33.69 -9.90
CA GLY A 20 -1.50 32.84 -8.70
C GLY A 20 -0.43 31.75 -8.71
N CYS A 21 0.74 32.07 -8.16
CA CYS A 21 1.51 31.12 -7.34
C CYS A 21 1.16 31.42 -5.87
N ASP A 22 -0.09 31.22 -5.46
CA ASP A 22 -0.47 31.28 -4.04
C ASP A 22 -1.75 30.46 -3.83
N ASP A 23 -1.70 29.16 -4.13
CA ASP A 23 -2.69 28.22 -3.64
C ASP A 23 -2.07 26.85 -3.35
N ALA A 24 -2.25 26.46 -2.08
CA ALA A 24 -1.96 25.16 -1.46
C ALA A 24 -0.52 24.88 -1.00
N GLY A 25 -0.10 25.55 0.08
CA GLY A 25 0.53 24.81 1.18
C GLY A 25 -0.42 23.70 1.70
N PRO A 26 0.09 22.70 2.45
CA PRO A 26 -0.67 21.49 2.76
C PRO A 26 -1.96 21.87 3.48
N THR A 27 -3.09 21.46 2.90
CA THR A 27 -4.42 21.61 3.49
C THR A 27 -4.47 20.82 4.78
N THR A 28 -4.13 21.49 5.88
CA THR A 28 -4.19 20.87 7.20
C THR A 28 -5.64 20.83 7.66
N ALA A 29 -6.08 19.59 7.87
CA ALA A 29 -7.18 19.14 8.74
C ALA A 29 -8.62 19.23 8.20
N THR A 30 -9.12 18.07 7.75
CA THR A 30 -10.27 17.41 8.41
C THR A 30 -10.26 15.90 8.09
N ASP A 31 -9.58 15.15 8.94
CA ASP A 31 -9.92 13.82 9.44
C ASP A 31 -10.72 12.83 8.55
N ALA A 32 -9.97 12.01 7.83
CA ALA A 32 -10.26 10.58 7.66
C ALA A 32 -8.97 9.81 7.30
N GLY A 33 -8.06 9.63 8.26
CA GLY A 33 -7.16 8.46 8.30
C GLY A 33 -6.18 8.19 7.15
N ALA A 34 -5.69 9.19 6.41
CA ALA A 34 -4.60 8.98 5.47
C ALA A 34 -3.32 9.64 5.99
N ALA A 35 -2.33 8.86 6.45
CA ALA A 35 -0.98 9.41 6.54
C ALA A 35 -0.54 9.93 5.18
N VAL A 36 -0.21 11.21 5.17
CA VAL A 36 0.67 11.75 4.14
C VAL A 36 2.07 11.25 4.45
N CYS A 37 2.67 10.53 3.51
CA CYS A 37 4.10 10.27 3.56
C CYS A 37 4.82 11.61 3.37
N GLU A 38 5.94 11.83 4.06
CA GLU A 38 6.77 13.01 3.76
C GLU A 38 7.06 13.03 2.24
N ASP A 39 6.91 14.20 1.62
CA ASP A 39 6.89 14.44 0.15
C ASP A 39 5.55 14.25 -0.59
N GLY A 40 4.42 14.13 0.11
CA GLY A 40 3.10 14.24 -0.52
C GLY A 40 2.69 13.03 -1.35
N GLN A 41 3.28 11.86 -1.08
CA GLN A 41 2.85 10.61 -1.69
C GLN A 41 1.52 10.11 -1.09
N PRO A 42 0.66 9.49 -1.91
CA PRO A 42 -0.56 8.88 -1.40
C PRO A 42 -0.23 7.64 -0.55
N ALA A 43 -0.91 7.49 0.59
CA ALA A 43 -0.88 6.28 1.40
C ALA A 43 -1.26 5.03 0.56
N PRO A 44 -0.74 3.85 0.91
CA PRO A 44 0.11 3.58 2.07
C PRO A 44 1.60 3.86 1.84
N CYS A 45 2.30 4.32 2.88
CA CYS A 45 3.70 4.74 2.87
C CYS A 45 4.68 3.56 2.86
N ALA A 46 5.80 3.73 2.15
CA ALA A 46 6.89 2.77 2.17
C ALA A 46 7.60 2.71 3.53
N ASP A 47 8.33 1.62 3.78
CA ASP A 47 9.16 1.46 4.97
C ASP A 47 10.13 2.63 5.13
N GLY A 48 10.33 3.08 6.37
CA GLY A 48 11.20 4.22 6.73
C GLY A 48 10.52 5.59 6.70
N LEU A 49 9.27 5.69 6.22
CA LEU A 49 8.51 6.94 6.20
C LEU A 49 7.70 7.15 7.47
N ALA A 50 7.36 8.42 7.76
CA ALA A 50 6.56 8.76 8.93
C ALA A 50 5.15 8.16 8.87
N CYS A 51 4.63 7.74 10.03
CA CYS A 51 3.29 7.16 10.19
C CYS A 51 2.70 7.49 11.56
N ARG A 52 1.38 7.38 11.68
CA ARG A 52 0.65 7.52 12.96
C ARG A 52 0.00 6.20 13.40
N VAL A 53 -0.49 5.42 12.46
CA VAL A 53 -1.12 4.11 12.66
C VAL A 53 -0.60 3.10 11.65
N GLY A 54 -0.81 1.80 11.89
CA GLY A 54 -0.32 0.76 10.97
C GLY A 54 -0.86 0.89 9.54
N GLU A 55 -2.11 1.33 9.38
CA GLU A 55 -2.77 1.49 8.06
C GLU A 55 -2.10 2.54 7.17
N ASP A 56 -1.31 3.42 7.78
CA ASP A 56 -0.50 4.40 7.07
C ASP A 56 0.66 3.76 6.29
N CYS A 57 1.06 2.55 6.65
CA CYS A 57 2.21 1.86 6.10
C CYS A 57 1.80 0.75 5.15
N ALA A 58 2.53 0.58 4.06
CA ALA A 58 2.30 -0.52 3.11
C ALA A 58 2.50 -1.88 3.78
N SER A 59 3.38 -1.92 4.78
CA SER A 59 3.57 -3.06 5.67
C SER A 59 2.47 -3.25 6.72
N GLY A 60 1.59 -2.28 6.95
CA GLY A 60 0.65 -2.33 8.06
C GLY A 60 1.30 -2.11 9.44
N VAL A 61 2.60 -1.80 9.51
CA VAL A 61 3.37 -1.69 10.76
C VAL A 61 3.92 -0.27 10.93
N CYS A 62 3.36 0.45 11.90
CA CYS A 62 3.88 1.74 12.34
C CYS A 62 4.55 1.60 13.70
N SER A 63 5.87 1.75 13.74
CA SER A 63 6.69 1.58 14.94
C SER A 63 7.48 2.85 15.23
N ALA A 64 7.33 3.38 16.44
CA ALA A 64 7.97 4.65 16.84
C ALA A 64 7.70 5.84 15.90
N GLY A 65 6.52 5.85 15.26
CA GLY A 65 6.13 6.89 14.29
C GLY A 65 6.75 6.73 12.90
N ILE A 66 7.38 5.58 12.61
CA ILE A 66 8.00 5.26 11.33
C ILE A 66 7.48 3.90 10.82
N CYS A 67 7.20 3.80 9.52
CA CYS A 67 6.82 2.56 8.87
C CYS A 67 7.97 1.56 8.95
N ALA A 68 7.71 0.39 9.52
CA ALA A 68 8.66 -0.70 9.60
C ALA A 68 8.28 -1.81 8.63
N ALA A 69 9.25 -2.62 8.22
CA ALA A 69 8.98 -3.79 7.40
C ALA A 69 7.99 -4.76 8.10
N ALA A 70 7.18 -5.44 7.29
CA ALA A 70 6.31 -6.53 7.74
C ALA A 70 7.14 -7.62 8.45
N GLY A 71 6.68 -8.09 9.61
CA GLY A 71 7.39 -9.07 10.41
C GLY A 71 6.66 -10.40 10.48
N CYS A 72 7.38 -11.51 10.27
CA CYS A 72 6.86 -12.88 10.33
C CYS A 72 6.43 -13.38 11.73
N SER A 73 6.13 -12.47 12.66
CA SER A 73 5.70 -12.76 14.04
C SER A 73 5.01 -11.55 14.67
N ASP A 74 4.52 -10.62 13.83
CA ASP A 74 3.87 -9.38 14.26
C ASP A 74 2.34 -9.55 14.46
N GLY A 75 1.81 -10.74 14.20
CA GLY A 75 0.41 -11.10 14.42
C GLY A 75 -0.53 -10.57 13.33
N ARG A 76 0.00 -10.07 12.22
CA ARG A 76 -0.78 -9.55 11.08
C ARG A 76 -0.53 -10.41 9.86
N GLN A 77 -1.39 -10.26 8.86
CA GLN A 77 -1.14 -10.79 7.53
C GLN A 77 -0.73 -9.61 6.66
N ASN A 78 0.57 -9.44 6.43
CA ASN A 78 1.10 -8.29 5.72
C ASN A 78 2.34 -8.64 4.87
N GLY A 79 2.75 -7.70 4.02
CA GLY A 79 3.89 -7.92 3.12
C GLY A 79 3.69 -9.11 2.18
N ASP A 80 4.63 -10.06 2.21
CA ASP A 80 4.64 -11.24 1.34
C ASP A 80 4.04 -12.50 2.01
N GLU A 81 3.37 -12.36 3.14
CA GLU A 81 2.79 -13.48 3.87
C GLU A 81 1.57 -14.08 3.16
N ALA A 82 1.50 -15.42 3.15
CA ALA A 82 0.34 -16.14 2.62
C ALA A 82 -0.79 -16.25 3.65
N TRP A 83 -0.43 -16.25 4.94
CA TRP A 83 -1.32 -16.17 6.09
C TRP A 83 -0.60 -15.51 7.25
N VAL A 84 -1.32 -15.08 8.30
CA VAL A 84 -0.77 -14.37 9.46
C VAL A 84 0.55 -15.01 9.94
N ASP A 85 1.64 -14.26 9.86
CA ASP A 85 2.99 -14.65 10.28
C ASP A 85 3.62 -15.85 9.52
N CYS A 86 3.14 -16.20 8.31
CA CYS A 86 3.69 -17.34 7.56
C CYS A 86 3.53 -17.25 6.03
N GLY A 87 4.37 -18.00 5.31
CA GLY A 87 4.37 -18.08 3.85
C GLY A 87 5.17 -16.96 3.16
N GLY A 88 5.37 -17.10 1.84
CA GLY A 88 6.23 -16.21 1.06
C GLY A 88 7.67 -16.15 1.57
N ARG A 89 8.05 -15.01 2.18
CA ARG A 89 9.39 -14.80 2.77
C ARG A 89 9.48 -15.26 4.24
N CYS A 90 8.36 -15.59 4.85
CA CYS A 90 8.26 -16.09 6.21
C CYS A 90 8.36 -17.63 6.27
N PRO A 91 8.53 -18.23 7.46
CA PRO A 91 8.45 -19.67 7.61
C PRO A 91 7.17 -20.22 6.98
N GLY A 92 7.25 -21.42 6.41
CA GLY A 92 6.10 -22.03 5.76
C GLY A 92 4.92 -22.19 6.72
N CYS A 93 3.72 -21.93 6.22
CA CYS A 93 2.48 -22.06 6.95
C CYS A 93 2.20 -23.54 7.31
N PRO A 94 1.59 -23.79 8.47
CA PRO A 94 1.14 -25.13 8.84
C PRO A 94 -0.02 -25.58 7.96
N ASP A 95 -0.27 -26.90 7.97
CA ASP A 95 -1.36 -27.52 7.22
C ASP A 95 -2.73 -26.85 7.49
N GLY A 96 -3.55 -26.77 6.45
CA GLY A 96 -4.87 -26.16 6.45
C GLY A 96 -4.87 -24.63 6.44
N ARG A 97 -3.71 -23.97 6.30
CA ARG A 97 -3.64 -22.51 6.12
C ARG A 97 -3.70 -22.10 4.65
N PRO A 98 -4.21 -20.89 4.35
CA PRO A 98 -4.19 -20.32 3.01
C PRO A 98 -2.77 -20.30 2.42
N CYS A 99 -2.69 -20.59 1.13
CA CYS A 99 -1.45 -20.50 0.36
C CYS A 99 -1.75 -20.06 -1.07
N GLY A 100 -0.82 -19.34 -1.69
CA GLY A 100 -0.82 -19.04 -3.12
C GLY A 100 0.13 -19.95 -3.91
N ALA A 101 1.17 -20.45 -3.24
CA ALA A 101 2.20 -21.30 -3.82
C ALA A 101 2.62 -22.42 -2.85
N ALA A 102 3.21 -23.48 -3.41
CA ALA A 102 3.80 -24.59 -2.66
C ALA A 102 4.82 -24.11 -1.60
N THR A 103 5.63 -23.10 -1.93
CA THR A 103 6.64 -22.51 -1.04
C THR A 103 6.06 -21.82 0.18
N ASP A 104 4.77 -21.47 0.16
CA ASP A 104 4.10 -20.85 1.30
C ASP A 104 3.82 -21.85 2.42
N CYS A 105 3.87 -23.15 2.13
CA CYS A 105 3.53 -24.21 3.06
C CYS A 105 4.79 -24.85 3.63
N ALA A 106 4.79 -25.15 4.93
CA ALA A 106 5.86 -25.93 5.56
C ALA A 106 5.97 -27.32 4.92
N SER A 107 4.84 -27.87 4.45
CA SER A 107 4.77 -29.10 3.69
C SER A 107 5.21 -28.96 2.23
N GLY A 108 5.45 -27.77 1.68
CA GLY A 108 5.74 -27.63 0.26
C GLY A 108 4.57 -27.98 -0.68
N ALA A 109 3.33 -28.14 -0.17
CA ALA A 109 2.16 -28.50 -0.96
C ALA A 109 1.00 -27.52 -0.74
N CYS A 110 0.66 -26.77 -1.79
CA CYS A 110 -0.52 -25.91 -1.82
C CYS A 110 -1.58 -26.52 -2.74
N VAL A 111 -2.65 -27.08 -2.16
CA VAL A 111 -3.70 -27.79 -2.90
C VAL A 111 -5.04 -27.14 -2.60
N GLY A 112 -5.73 -26.68 -3.64
CA GLY A 112 -7.02 -25.99 -3.47
C GLY A 112 -6.92 -24.68 -2.69
N GLY A 113 -5.76 -24.03 -2.70
CA GLY A 113 -5.50 -22.78 -1.96
C GLY A 113 -5.23 -22.99 -0.46
N LEU A 114 -5.04 -24.24 -0.01
CA LEU A 114 -4.69 -24.57 1.37
C LEU A 114 -3.44 -25.44 1.43
N CYS A 115 -2.64 -25.27 2.48
CA CYS A 115 -1.50 -26.11 2.76
C CYS A 115 -1.97 -27.53 3.06
N ALA A 116 -1.56 -28.48 2.23
CA ALA A 116 -1.90 -29.88 2.41
C ALA A 116 -0.86 -30.57 3.30
N THR A 117 -1.30 -31.53 4.11
CA THR A 117 -0.38 -32.43 4.80
C THR A 117 0.39 -33.24 3.76
N ALA A 118 1.71 -33.35 3.95
CA ALA A 118 2.56 -34.18 3.11
C ALA A 118 2.06 -35.64 3.10
N ALA A 119 1.78 -36.17 1.91
CA ALA A 119 1.32 -37.55 1.76
C ALA A 119 1.96 -38.22 0.55
N CYS A 120 2.44 -39.46 0.69
CA CYS A 120 3.09 -40.18 -0.42
C CYS A 120 2.20 -40.42 -1.65
N THR A 121 0.90 -40.12 -1.56
CA THR A 121 -0.10 -40.32 -2.61
C THR A 121 -0.63 -39.01 -3.20
N ASP A 122 -0.17 -37.86 -2.72
CA ASP A 122 -0.63 -36.54 -3.19
C ASP A 122 0.03 -36.08 -4.51
N GLY A 123 1.03 -36.83 -4.99
CA GLY A 123 1.76 -36.51 -6.23
C GLY A 123 2.72 -35.33 -6.12
N VAL A 124 2.90 -34.77 -4.92
CA VAL A 124 3.88 -33.75 -4.58
C VAL A 124 5.09 -34.42 -3.93
N ARG A 125 6.29 -33.94 -4.26
CA ARG A 125 7.52 -34.43 -3.61
C ARG A 125 7.90 -33.45 -2.50
N ASN A 126 7.55 -33.80 -1.27
CA ASN A 126 7.84 -33.06 -0.05
C ASN A 126 8.24 -34.00 1.11
#